data_AF-A0A966LB03-F1
#
_entry.id   AF-A0A966LB03-F1
#
_cell.length_a   1.000
_cell.length_b   1.000
_cell.length_c   1.000
_cell.angle_alpha   90.00
_cell.angle_beta   90.00
_cell.angle_gamma   90.00
#
_symmetry.space_group_name_H-M   'P 1'
#
loop_
_entity.id
_entity.type
_entity.pdbx_description
1 polymer ?
#
loop_
_entity_poly.entity_id
_entity_poly.type
_entity_poly.pdbx_seq_one_letter_code
_entity_poly.pdbx_strand_id
1 'polypeptide(L)'
;MLNKKNRIFIWKRLLLALPAFLLLSFNVSLAQSMSDGTLQVTLSNETARGTNIPFNASSVPFTSVELTAGDSSDVEISSITFTRLGEGSNIDFKNVWLEVFGVIESDKVTVNNDNIARITFSLPLKIPAGQTIIAEVVASLSETSKNIGNKSIFGLLEPKDIATTASIINSNFPIKGEEMLISEYETTLLKFSTSGNNSEINVGDKQSEIGAFSLMNSTDTNKDLELRFITFKNIGTASLKESLTNTALYVSDQIVSAETYIEGNDITFYLDNGVTGGVIIEEGVKMDFIVKADIDSAEMGDFIKLEIENLNNIVGLEIGTNFGAKVVTSTNESISQLKSYAIKPAITDSKSSVNKIETVLETMVETEVEEDSTSVNATAEVETEVDLSVYGLDQKHWGVAYVEALAQADVIAQSDRDLFQANEALNRRAFTKIILKAFGIAPSESVTESPFIDVSNDDSFAPYAAKAKELKIIEGYEDKTFRPTQTITRVEALKIILETAQTLGKLEISGGNMDFPDTTPASWYESYVAYAQANAVVSGYADGLFRPGNNVTGAETAKMVSIVVGIE
;
A
#
# COMPACT_ATOMS: atom_id res chain seq x y z
N MET A 1 -49.59 58.69 12.70
CA MET A 1 -51.06 58.57 12.60
C MET A 1 -51.34 57.21 11.96
N LEU A 2 -51.76 56.18 12.70
CA LEU A 2 -53.16 55.91 13.04
C LEU A 2 -54.10 55.91 11.83
N ASN A 3 -54.43 54.72 11.31
CA ASN A 3 -55.84 54.33 11.36
C ASN A 3 -56.02 52.81 11.51
N LYS A 4 -56.79 52.42 12.52
CA LYS A 4 -57.32 51.05 12.70
C LYS A 4 -58.66 50.98 11.96
N LYS A 5 -59.03 49.80 11.44
CA LYS A 5 -60.43 49.32 11.51
C LYS A 5 -60.53 47.81 11.29
N ASN A 6 -60.93 47.15 12.38
CA ASN A 6 -61.88 46.03 12.50
C ASN A 6 -61.51 44.70 11.82
N ARG A 7 -61.10 43.64 12.55
CA ARG A 7 -61.84 42.83 13.55
C ARG A 7 -63.18 42.25 13.03
N ILE A 8 -63.24 40.92 12.85
CA ILE A 8 -64.14 39.95 13.56
C ILE A 8 -64.16 38.58 12.81
N PHE A 9 -63.68 37.50 13.49
CA PHE A 9 -64.16 36.07 13.51
C PHE A 9 -64.32 35.28 12.18
N ILE A 10 -64.18 33.94 12.03
CA ILE A 10 -63.71 32.75 12.79
C ILE A 10 -63.64 31.58 11.74
N TRP A 11 -62.84 30.48 11.75
CA TRP A 11 -61.61 30.05 12.46
C TRP A 11 -61.05 28.74 11.82
N LYS A 12 -59.87 28.27 12.29
CA LYS A 12 -59.30 26.89 12.22
C LYS A 12 -58.63 26.33 10.94
N ARG A 13 -57.29 26.12 11.07
CA ARG A 13 -56.37 25.11 10.42
C ARG A 13 -56.18 25.22 8.88
N LEU A 14 -55.00 25.14 8.26
CA LEU A 14 -53.66 24.62 8.58
C LEU A 14 -52.64 25.28 7.58
N LEU A 15 -51.33 25.08 7.78
CA LEU A 15 -50.20 25.65 7.01
C LEU A 15 -50.36 25.70 5.47
N LEU A 16 -49.91 26.80 4.85
CA LEU A 16 -49.65 26.91 3.41
C LEU A 16 -48.63 28.04 3.12
N ALA A 17 -47.91 27.88 2.00
CA ALA A 17 -47.04 28.84 1.27
C ALA A 17 -45.54 28.90 1.63
N LEU A 18 -44.74 28.41 0.67
CA LEU A 18 -43.31 28.66 0.43
C LEU A 18 -43.04 30.14 0.06
N PRO A 19 -41.78 30.52 -0.22
CA PRO A 19 -41.44 30.59 -1.65
C PRO A 19 -40.06 30.01 -2.05
N ALA A 20 -40.07 29.38 -3.23
CA ALA A 20 -39.00 29.28 -4.22
C ALA A 20 -37.54 29.08 -3.75
N PHE A 21 -37.01 27.88 -3.99
CA PHE A 21 -35.59 27.68 -4.29
C PHE A 21 -35.41 27.04 -5.66
N LEU A 22 -34.25 27.30 -6.27
CA LEU A 22 -33.91 26.96 -7.65
C LEU A 22 -33.88 25.44 -7.87
N LEU A 23 -34.39 24.98 -9.02
CA LEU A 23 -34.26 23.59 -9.46
C LEU A 23 -32.82 23.30 -9.90
N LEU A 24 -31.98 22.81 -8.99
CA LEU A 24 -30.96 21.82 -9.36
C LEU A 24 -31.60 20.44 -9.22
N SER A 25 -31.82 19.76 -10.34
CA SER A 25 -32.22 18.36 -10.36
C SER A 25 -31.02 17.48 -10.00
N PHE A 26 -30.78 17.32 -8.70
CA PHE A 26 -29.99 16.19 -8.20
C PHE A 26 -30.74 14.91 -8.54
N ASN A 27 -30.26 14.17 -9.53
CA ASN A 27 -30.58 12.75 -9.67
C ASN A 27 -29.89 12.00 -8.52
N VAL A 28 -30.53 11.99 -7.35
CA VAL A 28 -30.25 10.94 -6.36
C VAL A 28 -30.78 9.65 -6.97
N SER A 29 -29.89 8.92 -7.64
CA SER A 29 -30.14 7.51 -7.92
C SER A 29 -30.34 6.83 -6.58
N LEU A 30 -31.54 6.29 -6.32
CA LEU A 30 -31.69 5.36 -5.22
C LEU A 30 -30.86 4.14 -5.59
N ALA A 31 -29.75 3.93 -4.87
CA ALA A 31 -28.98 2.70 -4.96
C ALA A 31 -29.93 1.54 -4.68
N GLN A 32 -30.25 0.78 -5.73
CA GLN A 32 -31.14 -0.35 -5.65
C GLN A 32 -30.32 -1.51 -5.09
N SER A 33 -30.61 -1.93 -3.85
CA SER A 33 -29.89 -3.02 -3.17
C SER A 33 -29.70 -4.20 -4.11
N MET A 34 -28.44 -4.58 -4.34
CA MET A 34 -28.09 -5.61 -5.32
C MET A 34 -28.38 -6.99 -4.72
N SER A 35 -28.94 -7.89 -5.52
CA SER A 35 -29.27 -9.25 -5.06
C SER A 35 -28.00 -10.07 -4.84
N ASP A 36 -28.05 -10.99 -3.87
CA ASP A 36 -26.90 -11.83 -3.50
C ASP A 36 -26.24 -12.53 -4.70
N GLY A 37 -24.90 -12.54 -4.69
CA GLY A 37 -24.08 -13.11 -5.77
C GLY A 37 -24.23 -12.40 -7.13
N THR A 38 -24.55 -11.10 -7.17
CA THR A 38 -24.50 -10.32 -8.43
C THR A 38 -23.16 -9.62 -8.63
N LEU A 39 -22.79 -9.49 -9.91
CA LEU A 39 -21.77 -8.57 -10.40
C LEU A 39 -22.48 -7.53 -11.29
N GLN A 40 -22.25 -6.25 -11.03
CA GLN A 40 -22.59 -5.17 -11.95
C GLN A 40 -21.30 -4.67 -12.61
N VAL A 41 -21.35 -4.49 -13.92
CA VAL A 41 -20.26 -3.97 -14.74
C VAL A 41 -20.77 -2.75 -15.50
N THR A 42 -20.04 -1.65 -15.43
CA THR A 42 -20.36 -0.44 -16.21
C THR A 42 -19.10 0.17 -16.81
N LEU A 43 -19.28 1.08 -17.77
CA LEU A 43 -18.17 1.86 -18.32
C LEU A 43 -17.79 2.93 -17.29
N SER A 44 -16.54 2.90 -16.81
CA SER A 44 -16.03 3.89 -15.86
C SER A 44 -15.95 5.28 -16.49
N ASN A 45 -16.22 6.31 -15.69
CA ASN A 45 -15.98 7.70 -16.05
C ASN A 45 -14.49 8.04 -16.28
N GLU A 46 -13.58 7.18 -15.82
CA GLU A 46 -12.13 7.27 -16.05
C GLU A 46 -11.72 6.79 -17.46
N THR A 47 -12.64 6.16 -18.21
CA THR A 47 -12.37 5.67 -19.56
C THR A 47 -11.75 6.74 -20.45
N ALA A 48 -10.58 6.43 -21.00
CA ALA A 48 -9.86 7.29 -21.92
C ALA A 48 -10.75 7.76 -23.09
N ARG A 49 -10.78 9.08 -23.30
CA ARG A 49 -11.56 9.69 -24.39
C ARG A 49 -10.87 9.43 -25.72
N GLY A 50 -11.65 9.12 -26.75
CA GLY A 50 -11.15 8.86 -28.10
C GLY A 50 -10.22 9.96 -28.60
N THR A 51 -8.98 9.59 -28.93
CA THR A 51 -7.88 10.51 -29.22
C THR A 51 -6.87 9.88 -30.19
N ASN A 52 -5.93 10.70 -30.64
CA ASN A 52 -4.80 10.28 -31.46
C ASN A 52 -3.71 9.68 -30.55
N ILE A 53 -3.33 8.43 -30.78
CA ILE A 53 -2.31 7.74 -29.98
C ILE A 53 -0.98 7.61 -30.76
N PRO A 54 0.19 7.77 -30.10
CA PRO A 54 1.52 7.68 -30.72
C PRO A 54 1.85 6.23 -31.08
N PHE A 55 2.38 5.96 -32.28
CA PHE A 55 2.52 4.58 -32.79
C PHE A 55 3.54 3.68 -32.07
N ASN A 56 4.40 4.26 -31.22
CA ASN A 56 5.40 3.56 -30.40
C ASN A 56 5.00 3.48 -28.91
N ALA A 57 3.79 3.91 -28.54
CA ALA A 57 3.37 3.98 -27.14
C ALA A 57 3.44 2.61 -26.45
N SER A 58 4.13 2.56 -25.32
CA SER A 58 4.35 1.34 -24.54
C SER A 58 3.20 1.01 -23.59
N SER A 59 2.37 2.00 -23.27
CA SER A 59 1.14 1.88 -22.49
C SER A 59 0.12 2.89 -23.03
N VAL A 60 -1.08 2.42 -23.34
CA VAL A 60 -2.21 3.23 -23.82
C VAL A 60 -3.47 2.71 -23.13
N PRO A 61 -4.15 3.50 -22.29
CA PRO A 61 -5.45 3.13 -21.75
C PRO A 61 -6.51 3.21 -22.87
N PHE A 62 -7.33 2.17 -23.02
CA PHE A 62 -8.39 2.10 -24.03
C PHE A 62 -9.80 2.15 -23.44
N THR A 63 -10.05 1.36 -22.39
CA THR A 63 -11.40 1.16 -21.83
C THR A 63 -11.29 0.80 -20.36
N SER A 64 -11.98 1.54 -19.50
CA SER A 64 -11.95 1.33 -18.06
C SER A 64 -13.35 0.92 -17.60
N VAL A 65 -13.47 -0.16 -16.83
CA VAL A 65 -14.76 -0.70 -16.37
C VAL A 65 -14.83 -0.72 -14.86
N GLU A 66 -15.95 -0.24 -14.33
CA GLU A 66 -16.32 -0.40 -12.92
C GLU A 66 -16.90 -1.80 -12.73
N LEU A 67 -16.35 -2.55 -11.78
CA LEU A 67 -16.77 -3.90 -11.40
C LEU A 67 -17.27 -3.86 -9.96
N THR A 68 -18.59 -3.91 -9.77
CA THR A 68 -19.27 -3.78 -8.47
C THR A 68 -19.85 -5.11 -8.01
N ALA A 69 -19.40 -5.61 -6.86
CA ALA A 69 -20.01 -6.79 -6.22
C ALA A 69 -21.30 -6.42 -5.47
N GLY A 70 -22.26 -7.33 -5.45
CA GLY A 70 -23.49 -7.18 -4.66
C GLY A 70 -23.24 -7.13 -3.15
N ASP A 71 -24.23 -6.62 -2.40
CA ASP A 71 -24.07 -6.19 -1.00
C ASP A 71 -23.76 -7.30 0.02
N SER A 72 -23.85 -8.59 -0.35
CA SER A 72 -23.89 -9.72 0.59
C SER A 72 -22.85 -10.82 0.39
N SER A 73 -22.11 -10.83 -0.72
CA SER A 73 -21.06 -11.81 -0.97
C SER A 73 -19.95 -11.26 -1.85
N ASP A 74 -18.71 -11.67 -1.55
CA ASP A 74 -17.54 -11.35 -2.37
C ASP A 74 -17.68 -12.01 -3.74
N VAL A 75 -17.25 -11.32 -4.79
CA VAL A 75 -17.21 -11.81 -6.17
C VAL A 75 -15.77 -12.04 -6.59
N GLU A 76 -15.48 -13.18 -7.21
CA GLU A 76 -14.17 -13.50 -7.78
C GLU A 76 -14.29 -13.55 -9.31
N ILE A 77 -13.24 -13.09 -10.01
CA ILE A 77 -13.14 -13.10 -11.47
C ILE A 77 -11.85 -13.80 -11.89
N SER A 78 -11.99 -14.87 -12.67
CA SER A 78 -10.89 -15.74 -13.13
C SER A 78 -10.35 -15.39 -14.51
N SER A 79 -11.16 -14.76 -15.36
CA SER A 79 -10.73 -14.18 -16.64
C SER A 79 -11.75 -13.16 -17.15
N ILE A 80 -11.26 -12.17 -17.91
CA ILE A 80 -12.08 -11.19 -18.64
C ILE A 80 -11.64 -11.18 -20.10
N THR A 81 -12.61 -11.19 -21.02
CA THR A 81 -12.39 -11.34 -22.45
C THR A 81 -12.78 -10.06 -23.18
N PHE A 82 -11.81 -9.20 -23.49
CA PHE A 82 -12.08 -8.01 -24.28
C PHE A 82 -11.99 -8.32 -25.77
N THR A 83 -12.99 -7.86 -26.53
CA THR A 83 -12.95 -7.91 -27.99
C THR A 83 -12.47 -6.56 -28.52
N ARG A 84 -11.44 -6.60 -29.37
CA ARG A 84 -10.98 -5.46 -30.15
C ARG A 84 -11.93 -5.23 -31.32
N LEU A 85 -12.44 -4.01 -31.43
CA LEU A 85 -13.28 -3.54 -32.53
C LEU A 85 -12.53 -2.43 -33.31
N GLY A 86 -13.08 -2.03 -34.47
CA GLY A 86 -12.52 -0.97 -35.31
C GLY A 86 -11.69 -1.47 -36.48
N GLU A 87 -11.32 -0.56 -37.38
CA GLU A 87 -10.67 -0.82 -38.67
C GLU A 87 -9.23 -1.35 -38.56
N GLY A 88 -8.63 -1.29 -37.36
CA GLY A 88 -7.33 -1.87 -37.06
C GLY A 88 -7.30 -3.41 -37.05
N SER A 89 -6.21 -3.96 -36.54
CA SER A 89 -5.93 -5.40 -36.55
C SER A 89 -5.18 -5.86 -35.30
N ASN A 90 -5.02 -7.17 -35.11
CA ASN A 90 -4.26 -7.69 -33.97
C ASN A 90 -2.76 -7.38 -34.04
N ILE A 91 -2.18 -7.21 -35.24
CA ILE A 91 -0.76 -6.86 -35.41
C ILE A 91 -0.44 -5.40 -35.04
N ASP A 92 -1.46 -4.59 -34.73
CA ASP A 92 -1.31 -3.21 -34.21
C ASP A 92 -0.76 -3.23 -32.77
N PHE A 93 -0.91 -4.35 -32.05
CA PHE A 93 -0.59 -4.49 -30.63
C PHE A 93 0.57 -5.45 -30.40
N LYS A 94 1.50 -5.04 -29.53
CA LYS A 94 2.56 -5.92 -29.00
C LYS A 94 2.04 -6.77 -27.83
N ASN A 95 1.28 -6.17 -26.92
CA ASN A 95 0.59 -6.80 -25.79
C ASN A 95 -0.60 -5.95 -25.36
N VAL A 96 -1.58 -6.59 -24.72
CA VAL A 96 -2.75 -6.05 -24.03
C VAL A 96 -2.80 -6.69 -22.64
N TRP A 97 -3.16 -5.93 -21.61
CA TRP A 97 -3.34 -6.42 -20.24
C TRP A 97 -4.44 -5.62 -19.53
N LEU A 98 -4.74 -6.02 -18.30
CA LEU A 98 -5.65 -5.32 -17.40
C LEU A 98 -4.85 -4.74 -16.24
N GLU A 99 -5.05 -3.46 -15.95
CA GLU A 99 -4.59 -2.79 -14.73
C GLU A 99 -5.77 -2.62 -13.76
N VAL A 100 -5.52 -2.77 -12.47
CA VAL A 100 -6.46 -2.45 -11.38
C VAL A 100 -5.70 -1.57 -10.40
N PHE A 101 -6.22 -0.40 -10.06
CA PHE A 101 -5.51 0.61 -9.25
C PHE A 101 -4.08 0.97 -9.76
N GLY A 102 -3.85 0.88 -11.08
CA GLY A 102 -2.52 1.12 -11.70
C GLY A 102 -1.54 -0.06 -11.59
N VAL A 103 -1.96 -1.18 -11.00
CA VAL A 103 -1.19 -2.42 -10.88
C VAL A 103 -1.57 -3.39 -11.99
N ILE A 104 -0.60 -4.04 -12.64
CA ILE A 104 -0.85 -5.13 -13.59
C ILE A 104 -1.21 -6.40 -12.81
N GLU A 105 -2.51 -6.65 -12.64
CA GLU A 105 -3.04 -7.84 -11.97
C GLU A 105 -3.10 -9.09 -12.89
N SER A 106 -2.63 -9.01 -14.14
CA SER A 106 -2.99 -9.98 -15.17
C SER A 106 -1.89 -10.34 -16.17
N ASP A 107 -2.06 -11.51 -16.81
CA ASP A 107 -1.21 -11.95 -17.92
C ASP A 107 -1.22 -10.96 -19.09
N LYS A 108 -0.03 -10.54 -19.54
CA LYS A 108 0.13 -9.78 -20.80
C LYS A 108 -0.12 -10.70 -21.99
N VAL A 109 -1.15 -10.41 -22.78
CA VAL A 109 -1.60 -11.23 -23.93
C VAL A 109 -1.58 -10.46 -25.24
N THR A 110 -1.39 -11.14 -26.37
CA THR A 110 -1.65 -10.55 -27.69
C THR A 110 -3.12 -10.70 -28.08
N VAL A 111 -3.65 -9.74 -28.84
CA VAL A 111 -4.93 -9.92 -29.54
C VAL A 111 -4.79 -11.09 -30.52
N ASN A 112 -5.73 -12.04 -30.51
CA ASN A 112 -5.72 -13.16 -31.45
C ASN A 112 -6.30 -12.77 -32.83
N ASN A 113 -6.27 -13.69 -33.80
CA ASN A 113 -6.78 -13.42 -35.16
C ASN A 113 -8.30 -13.18 -35.22
N ASP A 114 -9.05 -13.61 -34.20
CA ASP A 114 -10.50 -13.36 -34.07
C ASP A 114 -10.79 -12.01 -33.38
N ASN A 115 -9.75 -11.18 -33.16
CA ASN A 115 -9.77 -9.91 -32.44
C ASN A 115 -10.06 -10.02 -30.93
N ILE A 116 -9.80 -11.17 -30.31
CA ILE A 116 -10.04 -11.41 -28.89
C ILE A 116 -8.73 -11.25 -28.11
N ALA A 117 -8.76 -10.41 -27.06
CA ALA A 117 -7.78 -10.38 -25.98
C ALA A 117 -8.41 -11.05 -24.75
N ARG A 118 -8.11 -12.34 -24.53
CA ARG A 118 -8.56 -13.07 -23.34
C ARG A 118 -7.54 -12.91 -22.24
N ILE A 119 -7.86 -12.09 -21.25
CA ILE A 119 -7.02 -11.81 -20.09
C ILE A 119 -7.41 -12.80 -19.00
N THR A 120 -6.41 -13.48 -18.44
CA THR A 120 -6.57 -14.47 -17.36
C THR A 120 -5.77 -14.01 -16.16
N PHE A 121 -6.27 -14.31 -14.96
CA PHE A 121 -5.57 -13.97 -13.71
C PHE A 121 -5.00 -15.25 -13.09
N SER A 122 -3.73 -15.20 -12.66
CA SER A 122 -3.05 -16.31 -11.99
C SER A 122 -3.68 -16.65 -10.63
N LEU A 123 -4.20 -15.63 -9.95
CA LEU A 123 -5.09 -15.70 -8.80
C LEU A 123 -6.39 -14.95 -9.15
N PRO A 124 -7.59 -15.46 -8.82
CA PRO A 124 -8.84 -14.76 -9.15
C PRO A 124 -8.89 -13.35 -8.55
N LEU A 125 -9.19 -12.35 -9.38
CA LEU A 125 -9.40 -10.97 -8.96
C LEU A 125 -10.62 -10.91 -8.04
N LYS A 126 -10.40 -10.52 -6.78
CA LYS A 126 -11.43 -10.54 -5.74
C LYS A 126 -12.01 -9.14 -5.49
N ILE A 127 -13.33 -9.04 -5.56
CA ILE A 127 -14.12 -7.84 -5.30
C ILE A 127 -14.93 -8.10 -4.01
N PRO A 128 -14.63 -7.43 -2.88
CA PRO A 128 -15.38 -7.63 -1.65
C PRO A 128 -16.85 -7.21 -1.78
N ALA A 129 -17.73 -7.82 -0.98
CA ALA A 129 -19.17 -7.52 -0.98
C ALA A 129 -19.46 -6.01 -0.87
N GLY A 130 -20.32 -5.49 -1.76
CA GLY A 130 -20.70 -4.08 -1.84
C GLY A 130 -19.61 -3.12 -2.33
N GLN A 131 -18.42 -3.61 -2.68
CA GLN A 131 -17.32 -2.77 -3.19
C GLN A 131 -17.32 -2.67 -4.71
N THR A 132 -16.70 -1.61 -5.21
CA THR A 132 -16.40 -1.42 -6.64
C THR A 132 -14.89 -1.32 -6.83
N ILE A 133 -14.37 -2.00 -7.84
CA ILE A 133 -13.01 -1.80 -8.34
C ILE A 133 -13.07 -1.27 -9.77
N ILE A 134 -12.07 -0.49 -10.17
CA ILE A 134 -11.91 -0.03 -11.57
C ILE A 134 -10.82 -0.87 -12.21
N ALA A 135 -11.15 -1.49 -13.34
CA ALA A 135 -10.24 -2.29 -14.13
C ALA A 135 -10.07 -1.68 -15.53
N GLU A 136 -8.84 -1.36 -15.91
CA GLU A 136 -8.51 -0.66 -17.15
C GLU A 136 -7.80 -1.57 -18.14
N VAL A 137 -8.30 -1.63 -19.38
CA VAL A 137 -7.64 -2.32 -20.49
C VAL A 137 -6.58 -1.39 -21.06
N VAL A 138 -5.34 -1.82 -20.92
CA VAL A 138 -4.15 -1.09 -21.37
C VAL A 138 -3.46 -1.91 -22.46
N ALA A 139 -2.91 -1.24 -23.47
CA ALA A 139 -2.19 -1.90 -24.54
C ALA A 139 -0.89 -1.19 -24.95
N SER A 140 0.07 -1.98 -25.41
CA SER A 140 1.32 -1.54 -26.01
C SER A 140 1.26 -1.73 -27.52
N LEU A 141 1.68 -0.73 -28.30
CA LEU A 141 1.59 -0.79 -29.76
C LEU A 141 2.79 -1.51 -30.41
N SER A 142 2.57 -1.96 -31.64
CA SER A 142 3.51 -2.74 -32.45
C SER A 142 4.19 -1.86 -33.50
N GLU A 143 5.48 -1.58 -33.31
CA GLU A 143 6.25 -0.71 -34.21
C GLU A 143 6.54 -1.34 -35.58
N THR A 144 6.49 -2.66 -35.72
CA THR A 144 6.92 -3.40 -36.92
C THR A 144 6.22 -2.93 -38.19
N SER A 145 4.97 -2.50 -38.08
CA SER A 145 4.17 -2.00 -39.20
C SER A 145 3.74 -0.53 -39.04
N LYS A 146 3.87 0.04 -37.83
CA LYS A 146 3.34 1.34 -37.36
C LYS A 146 1.83 1.54 -37.47
N ASN A 147 1.19 1.05 -38.53
CA ASN A 147 -0.26 0.99 -38.71
C ASN A 147 -0.97 2.35 -38.52
N ILE A 148 -0.32 3.42 -38.98
CA ILE A 148 -0.86 4.78 -38.96
C ILE A 148 -2.22 4.83 -39.69
N GLY A 149 -3.22 5.42 -39.05
CA GLY A 149 -4.59 5.47 -39.53
C GLY A 149 -5.49 4.36 -38.99
N ASN A 150 -4.93 3.28 -38.43
CA ASN A 150 -5.73 2.22 -37.83
C ASN A 150 -6.46 2.72 -36.58
N LYS A 151 -7.67 2.21 -36.40
CA LYS A 151 -8.61 2.57 -35.34
C LYS A 151 -8.96 1.35 -34.52
N SER A 152 -8.85 1.47 -33.21
CA SER A 152 -9.20 0.38 -32.29
C SER A 152 -10.02 0.87 -31.10
N ILE A 153 -10.91 -0.01 -30.64
CA ILE A 153 -11.72 0.10 -29.42
C ILE A 153 -11.60 -1.25 -28.71
N PHE A 154 -11.54 -1.29 -27.38
CA PHE A 154 -11.76 -2.53 -26.62
C PHE A 154 -13.12 -2.51 -25.93
N GLY A 155 -13.77 -3.66 -25.82
CA GLY A 155 -15.04 -3.77 -25.10
C GLY A 155 -15.41 -5.19 -24.73
N LEU A 156 -16.29 -5.30 -23.73
CA LEU A 156 -16.98 -6.52 -23.34
C LEU A 156 -18.29 -6.57 -24.12
N LEU A 157 -18.53 -7.64 -24.87
CA LEU A 157 -19.65 -7.73 -25.80
C LEU A 157 -20.83 -8.49 -25.22
N GLU A 158 -20.57 -9.47 -24.36
CA GLU A 158 -21.57 -10.33 -23.74
C GLU A 158 -21.21 -10.69 -22.28
N PRO A 159 -22.19 -11.02 -21.42
CA PRO A 159 -21.89 -11.44 -20.03
C PRO A 159 -20.89 -12.59 -19.90
N LYS A 160 -20.87 -13.52 -20.88
CA LYS A 160 -19.97 -14.68 -20.91
C LYS A 160 -18.48 -14.32 -21.03
N ASP A 161 -18.18 -13.06 -21.39
CA ASP A 161 -16.82 -12.57 -21.53
C ASP A 161 -16.11 -12.48 -20.17
N ILE A 162 -16.87 -12.46 -19.07
CA ILE A 162 -16.38 -12.46 -17.69
C ILE A 162 -16.62 -13.84 -17.06
N ALA A 163 -15.55 -14.52 -16.66
CA ALA A 163 -15.63 -15.78 -15.94
C ALA A 163 -15.57 -15.54 -14.43
N THR A 164 -16.72 -15.52 -13.78
CA THR A 164 -16.89 -15.09 -12.38
C THR A 164 -17.67 -16.08 -11.51
N THR A 165 -17.51 -16.00 -10.18
CA THR A 165 -18.34 -16.70 -9.20
C THR A 165 -19.74 -16.09 -9.03
N ALA A 166 -19.97 -14.86 -9.51
CA ALA A 166 -21.29 -14.23 -9.48
C ALA A 166 -22.32 -15.06 -10.27
N SER A 167 -23.47 -15.31 -9.65
CA SER A 167 -24.57 -16.07 -10.25
C SER A 167 -25.31 -15.29 -11.35
N ILE A 168 -25.26 -13.96 -11.31
CA ILE A 168 -25.91 -13.07 -12.27
C ILE A 168 -24.98 -11.88 -12.55
N ILE A 169 -24.74 -11.58 -13.83
CA ILE A 169 -24.13 -10.32 -14.25
C ILE A 169 -25.25 -9.37 -14.69
N ASN A 170 -25.51 -8.31 -13.92
CA ASN A 170 -26.59 -7.37 -14.13
C ASN A 170 -26.07 -6.12 -14.84
N SER A 171 -25.96 -6.14 -16.17
CA SER A 171 -25.29 -5.08 -16.93
C SER A 171 -25.78 -4.95 -18.37
N ASN A 172 -25.70 -3.74 -18.92
CA ASN A 172 -26.10 -3.43 -20.30
C ASN A 172 -24.90 -3.59 -21.24
N PHE A 173 -24.76 -4.77 -21.85
CA PHE A 173 -23.76 -5.04 -22.88
C PHE A 173 -24.24 -4.57 -24.27
N PRO A 174 -23.33 -4.18 -25.20
CA PRO A 174 -21.87 -4.17 -25.04
C PRO A 174 -21.37 -2.95 -24.25
N ILE A 175 -20.36 -3.17 -23.41
CA ILE A 175 -19.64 -2.14 -22.65
C ILE A 175 -18.32 -1.90 -23.37
N LYS A 176 -18.13 -0.71 -23.93
CA LYS A 176 -16.98 -0.38 -24.78
C LYS A 176 -16.51 1.05 -24.52
N GLY A 177 -15.20 1.25 -24.66
CA GLY A 177 -14.60 2.59 -24.67
C GLY A 177 -14.80 3.30 -26.02
N GLU A 178 -14.00 4.34 -26.21
CA GLU A 178 -14.01 5.18 -27.40
C GLU A 178 -12.99 4.73 -28.46
N GLU A 179 -13.11 5.30 -29.66
CA GLU A 179 -12.20 5.00 -30.77
C GLU A 179 -10.86 5.73 -30.62
N MET A 180 -9.76 4.96 -30.55
CA MET A 180 -8.39 5.48 -30.55
C MET A 180 -7.76 5.35 -31.94
N LEU A 181 -7.10 6.42 -32.41
CA LEU A 181 -6.49 6.51 -33.75
C LEU A 181 -4.96 6.48 -33.68
N ILE A 182 -4.33 5.43 -34.21
CA ILE A 182 -2.87 5.36 -34.31
C ILE A 182 -2.38 6.45 -35.29
N SER A 183 -1.49 7.32 -34.82
CA SER A 183 -1.11 8.56 -35.49
C SER A 183 0.40 8.69 -35.67
N GLU A 184 0.84 9.47 -36.66
CA GLU A 184 2.25 9.62 -37.04
C GLU A 184 3.02 10.56 -36.09
N TYR A 185 3.11 10.16 -34.82
CA TYR A 185 4.00 10.76 -33.83
C TYR A 185 4.47 9.71 -32.82
N GLU A 186 5.54 10.02 -32.08
CA GLU A 186 6.17 9.13 -31.11
C GLU A 186 6.01 9.69 -29.68
N THR A 187 5.94 8.80 -28.69
CA THR A 187 6.26 9.14 -27.29
C THR A 187 7.75 9.35 -27.11
N THR A 188 8.13 10.06 -26.05
CA THR A 188 9.51 10.15 -25.59
C THR A 188 10.10 8.77 -25.28
N LEU A 189 11.44 8.70 -25.29
CA LEU A 189 12.18 7.48 -25.00
C LEU A 189 12.69 7.48 -23.56
N LEU A 190 12.36 6.43 -22.82
CA LEU A 190 12.90 6.17 -21.50
C LEU A 190 14.10 5.22 -21.62
N LYS A 191 15.31 5.74 -21.46
CA LYS A 191 16.56 4.99 -21.63
C LYS A 191 16.94 4.31 -20.33
N PHE A 192 16.93 2.98 -20.32
CA PHE A 192 17.42 2.15 -19.21
C PHE A 192 18.90 1.80 -19.39
N SER A 193 19.66 1.87 -18.31
CA SER A 193 21.06 1.39 -18.23
C SER A 193 21.36 0.79 -16.86
N THR A 194 22.13 -0.29 -16.80
CA THR A 194 22.56 -0.89 -15.53
C THR A 194 23.81 -0.19 -14.97
N SER A 195 23.93 -0.13 -13.65
CA SER A 195 25.09 0.46 -12.95
C SER A 195 25.59 -0.49 -11.84
N GLY A 196 26.29 0.03 -10.82
CA GLY A 196 26.83 -0.76 -9.70
C GLY A 196 28.02 -1.66 -10.02
N ASN A 197 28.46 -2.43 -9.02
CA ASN A 197 29.50 -3.47 -9.14
C ASN A 197 29.02 -4.80 -8.54
N ASN A 198 29.54 -5.93 -9.03
CA ASN A 198 29.32 -7.22 -8.36
C ASN A 198 29.92 -7.15 -6.96
N SER A 199 29.16 -7.57 -5.96
CA SER A 199 29.51 -7.39 -4.54
C SER A 199 29.19 -8.67 -3.74
N GLU A 200 29.73 -8.74 -2.53
CA GLU A 200 29.38 -9.76 -1.54
C GLU A 200 28.62 -9.08 -0.41
N ILE A 201 27.52 -9.68 0.02
CA ILE A 201 26.66 -9.22 1.14
C ILE A 201 26.51 -10.38 2.13
N ASN A 202 26.26 -10.10 3.39
CA ASN A 202 26.17 -11.10 4.45
C ASN A 202 24.75 -11.19 4.98
N VAL A 203 24.32 -12.40 5.39
CA VAL A 203 23.12 -12.53 6.22
C VAL A 203 23.32 -11.75 7.53
N GLY A 204 22.34 -10.90 7.86
CA GLY A 204 22.38 -9.92 8.94
C GLY A 204 22.71 -8.49 8.47
N ASP A 205 23.19 -8.28 7.24
CA ASP A 205 23.44 -6.93 6.72
C ASP A 205 22.09 -6.21 6.48
N LYS A 206 22.02 -4.96 6.94
CA LYS A 206 20.84 -4.09 6.83
C LYS A 206 21.02 -3.06 5.72
N GLN A 207 19.96 -2.82 4.94
CA GLN A 207 19.94 -1.90 3.79
C GLN A 207 21.09 -2.11 2.77
N SER A 208 21.45 -3.37 2.51
CA SER A 208 22.40 -3.77 1.48
C SER A 208 21.91 -3.42 0.08
N GLU A 209 22.78 -2.87 -0.77
CA GLU A 209 22.52 -2.76 -2.22
C GLU A 209 22.41 -4.16 -2.84
N ILE A 210 21.31 -4.43 -3.53
CA ILE A 210 21.05 -5.67 -4.28
C ILE A 210 20.75 -5.41 -5.77
N GLY A 211 20.89 -4.16 -6.22
CA GLY A 211 20.68 -3.75 -7.61
C GLY A 211 20.88 -2.25 -7.79
N ALA A 212 21.47 -1.83 -8.91
CA ALA A 212 21.64 -0.41 -9.24
C ALA A 212 21.50 -0.17 -10.74
N PHE A 213 20.71 0.83 -11.12
CA PHE A 213 20.40 1.17 -12.50
C PHE A 213 20.18 2.67 -12.67
N SER A 214 19.95 3.08 -13.91
CA SER A 214 19.58 4.45 -14.23
C SER A 214 18.45 4.46 -15.26
N LEU A 215 17.64 5.50 -15.17
CA LEU A 215 16.63 5.86 -16.16
C LEU A 215 16.90 7.28 -16.64
N MET A 216 16.87 7.50 -17.95
CA MET A 216 17.03 8.83 -18.55
C MET A 216 15.89 9.10 -19.53
N ASN A 217 15.18 10.20 -19.32
CA ASN A 217 14.21 10.72 -20.28
C ASN A 217 14.95 11.38 -21.46
N SER A 218 14.53 11.12 -22.70
CA SER A 218 15.16 11.71 -23.89
C SER A 218 14.84 13.20 -24.03
N THR A 219 15.55 13.88 -24.92
CA THR A 219 15.51 15.36 -25.12
C THR A 219 14.72 15.78 -26.36
N ASP A 220 13.77 14.96 -26.79
CA ASP A 220 13.25 14.99 -28.15
C ASP A 220 11.76 15.39 -28.24
N THR A 221 11.11 15.71 -27.12
CA THR A 221 9.63 15.81 -27.04
C THR A 221 9.08 16.95 -26.20
N ASN A 222 9.87 17.58 -25.33
CA ASN A 222 9.44 18.49 -24.27
C ASN A 222 8.37 17.85 -23.36
N LYS A 223 8.54 16.57 -23.02
CA LYS A 223 7.68 15.80 -22.12
C LYS A 223 8.45 15.24 -20.95
N ASP A 224 8.03 15.61 -19.75
CA ASP A 224 8.43 14.96 -18.51
C ASP A 224 7.71 13.62 -18.37
N LEU A 225 8.32 12.69 -17.64
CA LEU A 225 7.77 11.35 -17.39
C LEU A 225 7.44 11.13 -15.93
N GLU A 226 6.32 10.47 -15.67
CA GLU A 226 5.95 9.93 -14.37
C GLU A 226 6.20 8.42 -14.37
N LEU A 227 7.23 7.96 -13.67
CA LEU A 227 7.54 6.54 -13.52
C LEU A 227 6.54 5.89 -12.56
N ARG A 228 5.75 4.93 -13.05
CA ARG A 228 4.71 4.25 -12.27
C ARG A 228 5.22 3.01 -11.55
N PHE A 229 5.85 2.10 -12.27
CA PHE A 229 6.38 0.87 -11.70
C PHE A 229 7.59 0.32 -12.47
N ILE A 230 8.33 -0.55 -11.80
CA ILE A 230 9.40 -1.36 -12.40
C ILE A 230 9.42 -2.77 -11.79
N THR A 231 9.39 -3.81 -12.64
CA THR A 231 9.53 -5.22 -12.26
C THR A 231 10.86 -5.79 -12.73
N PHE A 232 11.62 -6.36 -11.81
CA PHE A 232 12.80 -7.19 -12.09
C PHE A 232 12.50 -8.66 -11.82
N LYS A 233 13.21 -9.53 -12.53
CA LYS A 233 13.24 -10.97 -12.30
C LYS A 233 14.56 -11.36 -11.65
N ASN A 234 14.52 -12.12 -10.57
CA ASN A 234 15.71 -12.75 -10.02
C ASN A 234 16.08 -13.98 -10.84
N ILE A 235 17.24 -13.91 -11.49
CA ILE A 235 17.93 -15.03 -12.14
C ILE A 235 19.07 -15.60 -11.27
N GLY A 236 19.16 -15.15 -10.02
CA GLY A 236 19.94 -15.78 -8.97
C GLY A 236 19.27 -17.02 -8.38
N THR A 237 19.95 -17.65 -7.41
CA THR A 237 19.44 -18.84 -6.71
C THR A 237 18.70 -18.50 -5.42
N ALA A 238 19.00 -17.35 -4.81
CA ALA A 238 18.39 -16.93 -3.56
C ALA A 238 16.88 -16.77 -3.70
N SER A 239 16.12 -17.36 -2.78
CA SER A 239 14.67 -17.17 -2.67
C SER A 239 14.39 -15.76 -2.17
N LEU A 240 14.01 -14.83 -3.06
CA LEU A 240 13.83 -13.41 -2.70
C LEU A 240 12.92 -13.23 -1.46
N LYS A 241 11.87 -14.06 -1.36
CA LYS A 241 10.86 -13.98 -0.30
C LYS A 241 11.37 -14.48 1.07
N GLU A 242 12.39 -15.32 1.09
CA GLU A 242 12.98 -15.87 2.31
C GLU A 242 14.29 -15.15 2.67
N SER A 243 15.00 -14.62 1.67
CA SER A 243 16.29 -13.96 1.84
C SER A 243 16.19 -12.46 2.14
N LEU A 244 15.08 -11.79 1.77
CA LEU A 244 14.96 -10.34 1.82
C LEU A 244 13.78 -9.83 2.64
N THR A 245 14.03 -8.83 3.48
CA THR A 245 13.01 -7.96 4.08
C THR A 245 13.37 -6.49 3.88
N ASN A 246 12.47 -5.57 4.24
CA ASN A 246 12.64 -4.11 4.10
C ASN A 246 13.17 -3.68 2.72
N THR A 247 12.77 -4.40 1.68
CA THR A 247 13.24 -4.18 0.31
C THR A 247 12.55 -2.95 -0.28
N ALA A 248 13.32 -1.97 -0.71
CA ALA A 248 12.81 -0.71 -1.24
C ALA A 248 13.69 -0.17 -2.39
N LEU A 249 13.07 0.69 -3.19
CA LEU A 249 13.74 1.41 -4.27
C LEU A 249 14.09 2.82 -3.80
N TYR A 250 15.34 3.24 -4.06
CA TYR A 250 15.89 4.50 -3.60
C TYR A 250 16.33 5.40 -4.77
N VAL A 251 16.12 6.70 -4.62
CA VAL A 251 16.75 7.77 -5.43
C VAL A 251 17.34 8.79 -4.46
N SER A 252 18.63 9.11 -4.60
CA SER A 252 19.34 10.05 -3.72
C SER A 252 19.13 9.75 -2.22
N ASP A 253 19.17 8.46 -1.85
CA ASP A 253 18.92 7.93 -0.50
C ASP A 253 17.53 8.23 0.09
N GLN A 254 16.56 8.66 -0.72
CA GLN A 254 15.13 8.70 -0.37
C GLN A 254 14.42 7.46 -0.92
N ILE A 255 13.52 6.87 -0.13
CA ILE A 255 12.63 5.80 -0.59
C ILE A 255 11.64 6.40 -1.59
N VAL A 256 11.53 5.78 -2.77
CA VAL A 256 10.62 6.20 -3.85
C VAL A 256 9.61 5.14 -4.27
N SER A 257 9.60 3.99 -3.58
CA SER A 257 8.62 2.92 -3.75
C SER A 257 8.00 2.67 -2.39
N ALA A 258 6.74 3.05 -2.21
CA ALA A 258 6.04 2.90 -0.93
C ALA A 258 5.72 1.43 -0.62
N GLU A 259 5.58 0.60 -1.65
CA GLU A 259 5.31 -0.83 -1.55
C GLU A 259 6.19 -1.62 -2.54
N THR A 260 6.69 -2.76 -2.08
CA THR A 260 7.48 -3.70 -2.89
C THR A 260 6.79 -5.06 -2.87
N TYR A 261 6.46 -5.59 -4.05
CA TYR A 261 5.77 -6.87 -4.21
C TYR A 261 6.74 -7.94 -4.69
N ILE A 262 6.82 -9.07 -3.98
CA ILE A 262 7.67 -10.22 -4.32
C ILE A 262 6.80 -11.48 -4.49
N GLU A 263 6.73 -11.97 -5.73
CA GLU A 263 6.07 -13.22 -6.11
C GLU A 263 7.02 -14.15 -6.87
N GLY A 264 7.35 -15.29 -6.25
CA GLY A 264 8.35 -16.22 -6.78
C GLY A 264 9.71 -15.54 -6.96
N ASN A 265 10.12 -15.38 -8.22
CA ASN A 265 11.37 -14.72 -8.58
C ASN A 265 11.17 -13.26 -9.02
N ASP A 266 9.94 -12.81 -9.23
CA ASP A 266 9.66 -11.45 -9.69
C ASP A 266 9.50 -10.51 -8.50
N ILE A 267 10.13 -9.34 -8.60
CA ILE A 267 10.08 -8.25 -7.63
C ILE A 267 9.68 -6.96 -8.35
N THR A 268 8.58 -6.34 -7.93
CA THR A 268 8.17 -5.04 -8.48
C THR A 268 8.06 -3.96 -7.42
N PHE A 269 8.42 -2.77 -7.86
CA PHE A 269 8.38 -1.53 -7.10
C PHE A 269 7.29 -0.65 -7.69
N TYR A 270 6.31 -0.24 -6.87
CA TYR A 270 5.27 0.71 -7.25
C TYR A 270 5.65 2.10 -6.73
N LEU A 271 5.84 3.03 -7.67
CA LEU A 271 6.24 4.41 -7.42
C LEU A 271 5.05 5.36 -7.54
N ASP A 272 4.15 5.11 -8.50
CA ASP A 272 2.81 5.70 -8.52
C ASP A 272 1.84 4.80 -7.74
N ASN A 273 1.23 5.36 -6.71
CA ASN A 273 0.21 4.73 -5.87
C ASN A 273 -1.16 5.43 -5.97
N GLY A 274 -1.33 6.33 -6.94
CA GLY A 274 -2.54 7.14 -7.13
C GLY A 274 -2.74 8.27 -6.10
N VAL A 275 -1.82 8.47 -5.15
CA VAL A 275 -1.96 9.43 -4.03
C VAL A 275 -0.81 10.43 -3.96
N THR A 276 0.44 9.99 -4.07
CA THR A 276 1.64 10.87 -4.02
C THR A 276 2.14 11.32 -5.40
N GLY A 277 1.62 10.70 -6.47
CA GLY A 277 2.22 10.74 -7.79
C GLY A 277 3.48 9.85 -7.87
N GLY A 278 3.80 9.41 -9.08
CA GLY A 278 5.01 8.66 -9.39
C GLY A 278 6.28 9.51 -9.41
N VAL A 279 7.43 8.86 -9.64
CA VAL A 279 8.72 9.57 -9.72
C VAL A 279 8.83 10.33 -11.04
N ILE A 280 8.92 11.66 -10.95
CA ILE A 280 9.02 12.54 -12.11
C ILE A 280 10.46 12.56 -12.66
N ILE A 281 10.63 12.13 -13.91
CA ILE A 281 11.85 12.22 -14.71
C ILE A 281 11.69 13.35 -15.73
N GLU A 282 12.18 14.54 -15.37
CA GLU A 282 12.17 15.71 -16.26
C GLU A 282 12.89 15.44 -17.60
N GLU A 283 12.52 16.15 -18.66
CA GLU A 283 13.13 15.99 -19.99
C GLU A 283 14.68 16.09 -19.94
N GLY A 284 15.37 15.11 -20.53
CA GLY A 284 16.83 15.08 -20.58
C GLY A 284 17.52 14.73 -19.25
N VAL A 285 16.79 14.59 -18.15
CA VAL A 285 17.35 14.21 -16.86
C VAL A 285 17.59 12.70 -16.81
N LYS A 286 18.76 12.34 -16.27
CA LYS A 286 19.11 10.98 -15.86
C LYS A 286 18.99 10.90 -14.34
N MET A 287 18.23 9.92 -13.85
CA MET A 287 18.19 9.56 -12.44
C MET A 287 18.81 8.18 -12.22
N ASP A 288 19.50 8.05 -11.09
CA ASP A 288 20.15 6.84 -10.63
C ASP A 288 19.33 6.23 -9.48
N PHE A 289 19.04 4.94 -9.61
CA PHE A 289 18.16 4.18 -8.73
C PHE A 289 18.94 3.02 -8.09
N ILE A 290 18.71 2.79 -6.80
CA ILE A 290 19.33 1.72 -6.03
C ILE A 290 18.23 0.88 -5.38
N VAL A 291 18.26 -0.43 -5.59
CA VAL A 291 17.45 -1.40 -4.84
C VAL A 291 18.26 -1.77 -3.59
N LYS A 292 17.69 -1.52 -2.41
CA LYS A 292 18.28 -1.96 -1.13
C LYS A 292 17.33 -2.88 -0.38
N ALA A 293 17.87 -3.78 0.42
CA ALA A 293 17.12 -4.71 1.26
C ALA A 293 17.92 -5.09 2.52
N ASP A 294 17.23 -5.59 3.52
CA ASP A 294 17.81 -6.32 4.62
C ASP A 294 17.97 -7.80 4.23
N ILE A 295 19.08 -8.43 4.63
CA ILE A 295 19.42 -9.80 4.22
C ILE A 295 19.21 -10.77 5.39
N ASP A 296 18.03 -11.38 5.48
CA ASP A 296 17.64 -12.16 6.65
C ASP A 296 18.04 -13.65 6.57
N SER A 297 18.13 -14.23 5.37
CA SER A 297 18.60 -15.62 5.19
C SER A 297 19.23 -15.89 3.83
N ALA A 298 20.00 -16.97 3.71
CA ALA A 298 20.53 -17.50 2.45
C ALA A 298 21.13 -18.90 2.65
N GLU A 299 21.09 -19.74 1.61
CA GLU A 299 21.85 -20.99 1.57
C GLU A 299 23.33 -20.75 1.18
N MET A 300 24.17 -21.76 1.39
CA MET A 300 25.60 -21.64 1.08
C MET A 300 25.84 -21.59 -0.43
N GLY A 301 26.28 -20.43 -0.92
CA GLY A 301 26.54 -20.18 -2.34
C GLY A 301 25.40 -19.45 -3.05
N ASP A 302 24.37 -19.02 -2.31
CA ASP A 302 23.30 -18.22 -2.87
C ASP A 302 23.76 -16.86 -3.39
N PHE A 303 23.05 -16.37 -4.39
CA PHE A 303 23.23 -15.02 -4.91
C PHE A 303 21.92 -14.45 -5.41
N ILE A 304 21.80 -13.13 -5.32
CA ILE A 304 20.76 -12.33 -5.98
C ILE A 304 21.33 -11.78 -7.27
N LYS A 305 20.55 -11.84 -8.34
CA LYS A 305 20.87 -11.19 -9.59
C LYS A 305 19.58 -10.82 -10.31
N LEU A 306 19.27 -9.53 -10.27
CA LEU A 306 18.06 -8.97 -10.85
C LEU A 306 18.25 -8.69 -12.36
N GLU A 307 17.20 -8.88 -13.16
CA GLU A 307 17.20 -8.70 -14.61
C GLU A 307 15.89 -8.06 -15.09
N ILE A 308 15.97 -7.13 -16.02
CA ILE A 308 14.79 -6.72 -16.82
C ILE A 308 14.64 -7.72 -17.97
N GLU A 309 13.82 -8.76 -17.75
CA GLU A 309 13.49 -9.80 -18.76
C GLU A 309 12.77 -9.20 -19.99
N ASN A 310 11.99 -8.13 -19.78
CA ASN A 310 11.28 -7.42 -20.84
C ASN A 310 11.19 -5.93 -20.52
N LEU A 311 11.51 -5.06 -21.47
CA LEU A 311 11.44 -3.60 -21.27
C LEU A 311 10.01 -3.09 -21.02
N ASN A 312 8.96 -3.87 -21.36
CA ASN A 312 7.58 -3.63 -20.95
C ASN A 312 7.33 -3.86 -19.44
N ASN A 313 8.35 -4.18 -18.64
CA ASN A 313 8.30 -4.25 -17.18
C ASN A 313 8.71 -2.94 -16.51
N ILE A 314 9.00 -1.90 -17.31
CA ILE A 314 9.20 -0.52 -16.86
C ILE A 314 8.08 0.29 -17.52
N VAL A 315 7.30 1.04 -16.73
CA VAL A 315 6.26 1.92 -17.25
C VAL A 315 6.44 3.32 -16.69
N GLY A 316 6.80 4.26 -17.55
CA GLY A 316 6.73 5.69 -17.28
C GLY A 316 5.77 6.36 -18.28
N LEU A 317 4.84 7.17 -17.79
CA LEU A 317 3.85 7.87 -18.61
C LEU A 317 4.29 9.31 -18.90
N GLU A 318 4.00 9.78 -20.11
CA GLU A 318 4.15 11.20 -20.47
C GLU A 318 3.15 12.08 -19.72
N ILE A 319 3.66 13.07 -19.00
CA ILE A 319 2.81 14.00 -18.26
C ILE A 319 1.93 14.81 -19.23
N GLY A 320 0.61 14.74 -18.99
CA GLY A 320 -0.43 15.42 -19.76
C GLY A 320 -0.91 14.71 -21.03
N THR A 321 -0.35 13.55 -21.39
CA THR A 321 -0.95 12.63 -22.40
C THR A 321 -1.30 11.27 -21.81
N ASN A 322 -0.65 10.88 -20.70
CA ASN A 322 -0.77 9.60 -20.01
C ASN A 322 -0.43 8.38 -20.90
N PHE A 323 0.35 8.59 -21.97
CA PHE A 323 0.85 7.50 -22.80
C PHE A 323 2.24 7.05 -22.33
N GLY A 324 2.44 5.74 -22.31
CA GLY A 324 3.70 5.13 -21.90
C GLY A 324 4.83 5.44 -22.87
N ALA A 325 5.91 6.00 -22.33
CA ALA A 325 7.18 6.18 -23.02
C ALA A 325 7.75 4.84 -23.48
N LYS A 326 8.31 4.83 -24.68
CA LYS A 326 9.01 3.64 -25.15
C LYS A 326 10.30 3.45 -24.35
N VAL A 327 10.42 2.31 -23.68
CA VAL A 327 11.63 1.95 -22.95
C VAL A 327 12.66 1.33 -23.90
N VAL A 328 13.91 1.80 -23.83
CA VAL A 328 15.03 1.36 -24.68
C VAL A 328 16.31 1.16 -23.87
N THR A 329 17.21 0.29 -24.32
CA THR A 329 18.54 0.09 -23.73
C THR A 329 19.63 0.82 -24.52
N SER A 330 20.74 1.16 -23.87
CA SER A 330 21.88 1.83 -24.51
C SER A 330 22.75 0.91 -25.38
N THR A 331 22.60 -0.42 -25.29
CA THR A 331 23.39 -1.42 -26.02
C THR A 331 22.52 -2.55 -26.56
N ASN A 332 22.91 -3.11 -27.71
CA ASN A 332 22.27 -4.26 -28.38
C ASN A 332 22.55 -5.60 -27.68
N GLU A 333 22.61 -5.63 -26.35
CA GLU A 333 22.84 -6.85 -25.57
C GLU A 333 21.51 -7.43 -25.07
N SER A 334 21.42 -8.76 -25.10
CA SER A 334 20.23 -9.49 -24.70
C SER A 334 19.96 -9.32 -23.20
N ILE A 335 18.89 -8.58 -22.88
CA ILE A 335 18.25 -8.38 -21.56
C ILE A 335 19.16 -7.84 -20.43
N SER A 336 18.65 -6.86 -19.70
CA SER A 336 19.50 -5.97 -18.89
C SER A 336 19.70 -6.49 -17.48
N GLN A 337 20.69 -7.38 -17.34
CA GLN A 337 21.12 -7.94 -16.07
C GLN A 337 21.81 -6.88 -15.21
N LEU A 338 21.28 -6.67 -14.00
CA LEU A 338 21.96 -5.97 -12.92
C LEU A 338 23.15 -6.80 -12.41
N LYS A 339 23.93 -6.20 -11.52
CA LYS A 339 25.08 -6.86 -10.91
C LYS A 339 24.64 -8.03 -10.03
N SER A 340 25.58 -8.94 -9.82
CA SER A 340 25.38 -10.13 -8.99
C SER A 340 25.85 -9.85 -7.58
N TYR A 341 25.04 -10.22 -6.60
CA TYR A 341 25.29 -10.05 -5.17
C TYR A 341 25.34 -11.42 -4.53
N ALA A 342 26.55 -11.91 -4.23
CA ALA A 342 26.73 -13.21 -3.58
C ALA A 342 26.42 -13.06 -2.09
N ILE A 343 25.51 -13.88 -1.57
CA ILE A 343 25.16 -13.87 -0.15
C ILE A 343 26.05 -14.84 0.60
N LYS A 344 26.76 -14.34 1.59
CA LYS A 344 27.47 -15.15 2.58
C LYS A 344 26.47 -15.53 3.67
N PRO A 345 26.20 -16.83 3.90
CA PRO A 345 25.39 -17.24 5.03
C PRO A 345 26.08 -16.77 6.32
N ALA A 346 25.27 -16.48 7.35
CA ALA A 346 25.78 -16.06 8.65
C ALA A 346 26.80 -17.09 9.14
N ILE A 347 27.96 -16.61 9.61
CA ILE A 347 28.99 -17.49 10.16
C ILE A 347 28.49 -17.98 11.52
N THR A 348 27.71 -19.07 11.53
CA THR A 348 27.47 -19.85 12.74
C THR A 348 28.83 -20.30 13.24
N ASP A 349 29.24 -19.81 14.42
CA ASP A 349 30.62 -19.94 14.88
C ASP A 349 30.95 -21.39 15.27
N SER A 350 31.27 -22.19 14.25
CA SER A 350 31.61 -23.60 14.33
C SER A 350 32.87 -23.87 15.17
N LYS A 351 33.63 -22.82 15.51
CA LYS A 351 34.69 -22.86 16.53
C LYS A 351 34.19 -23.27 17.91
N SER A 352 32.92 -22.99 18.25
CA SER A 352 32.26 -23.45 19.48
C SER A 352 32.21 -24.99 19.59
N SER A 353 32.06 -25.69 18.45
CA SER A 353 31.96 -27.15 18.39
C SER A 353 33.31 -27.85 18.21
N VAL A 354 34.32 -27.19 17.62
CA VAL A 354 35.67 -27.74 17.49
C VAL A 354 36.41 -27.74 18.84
N ASN A 355 36.32 -26.64 19.60
CA ASN A 355 36.99 -26.53 20.90
C ASN A 355 36.50 -27.59 21.92
N LYS A 356 35.29 -28.13 21.77
CA LYS A 356 34.76 -29.18 22.66
C LYS A 356 35.39 -30.57 22.48
N ILE A 357 36.17 -30.79 21.44
CA ILE A 357 36.83 -32.08 21.16
C ILE A 357 38.31 -32.03 21.57
N GLU A 358 39.00 -30.89 21.44
CA GLU A 358 40.38 -30.73 21.92
C GLU A 358 40.49 -30.65 23.46
N THR A 359 39.54 -30.02 24.16
CA THR A 359 39.58 -29.91 25.63
C THR A 359 39.49 -31.25 26.39
N VAL A 360 39.19 -32.37 25.71
CA VAL A 360 39.15 -33.72 26.33
C VAL A 360 40.52 -34.43 26.29
N LEU A 361 41.49 -33.95 25.49
CA LEU A 361 42.81 -34.60 25.37
C LEU A 361 43.94 -33.94 26.19
N GLU A 362 43.80 -32.70 26.65
CA GLU A 362 44.91 -31.95 27.29
C GLU A 362 44.89 -31.93 28.84
N THR A 363 43.95 -32.60 29.52
CA THR A 363 43.98 -32.76 31.00
C THR A 363 45.04 -33.76 31.51
N MET A 364 46.17 -33.88 30.81
CA MET A 364 47.36 -34.60 31.27
C MET A 364 48.65 -33.86 30.85
N VAL A 365 49.09 -32.89 31.65
CA VAL A 365 50.49 -32.63 32.09
C VAL A 365 50.56 -31.26 32.77
N GLU A 366 51.30 -31.22 33.88
CA GLU A 366 51.44 -30.13 34.85
C GLU A 366 52.17 -28.85 34.37
N THR A 367 52.07 -27.84 35.25
CA THR A 367 53.09 -26.83 35.65
C THR A 367 53.18 -25.48 34.93
N GLU A 368 52.80 -24.45 35.72
CA GLU A 368 53.46 -23.15 35.94
C GLU A 368 53.84 -22.25 34.75
N VAL A 369 53.29 -21.02 34.73
CA VAL A 369 53.92 -19.82 35.32
C VAL A 369 52.88 -18.68 35.40
N GLU A 370 53.10 -17.72 36.31
CA GLU A 370 52.24 -16.57 36.57
C GLU A 370 52.31 -15.44 35.52
N GLU A 371 51.36 -14.53 35.69
CA GLU A 371 51.42 -13.07 35.45
C GLU A 371 50.62 -12.40 34.32
N ASP A 372 49.85 -11.44 34.82
CA ASP A 372 49.34 -10.21 34.26
C ASP A 372 48.04 -10.20 33.44
N SER A 373 47.45 -9.01 33.46
CA SER A 373 46.04 -8.72 33.54
C SER A 373 45.58 -7.97 32.30
N THR A 374 44.33 -8.21 31.89
CA THR A 374 43.37 -7.15 31.50
C THR A 374 42.05 -7.80 31.09
N SER A 375 41.03 -7.71 31.93
CA SER A 375 39.66 -8.11 31.57
C SER A 375 38.93 -6.93 30.91
N VAL A 376 38.56 -7.10 29.64
CA VAL A 376 37.54 -6.27 29.00
C VAL A 376 36.23 -7.06 29.02
N ASN A 377 35.29 -6.65 29.87
CA ASN A 377 33.94 -7.22 29.85
C ASN A 377 33.21 -6.70 28.61
N ALA A 378 32.94 -7.58 27.65
CA ALA A 378 31.89 -7.39 26.65
C ALA A 378 30.73 -8.33 27.00
N THR A 379 29.74 -7.82 27.72
CA THR A 379 28.44 -8.47 27.84
C THR A 379 27.74 -8.38 26.48
N ALA A 380 27.72 -9.49 25.75
CA ALA A 380 26.83 -9.64 24.61
C ALA A 380 25.41 -9.88 25.15
N GLU A 381 24.49 -8.96 24.86
CA GLU A 381 23.07 -9.17 25.10
C GLU A 381 22.54 -10.17 24.08
N VAL A 382 21.70 -11.10 24.53
CA VAL A 382 21.09 -12.12 23.67
C VAL A 382 19.79 -11.51 23.14
N GLU A 383 19.80 -11.07 21.89
CA GLU A 383 18.57 -10.69 21.20
C GLU A 383 17.69 -11.93 21.06
N THR A 384 16.55 -11.93 21.78
CA THR A 384 15.55 -12.98 21.70
C THR A 384 14.57 -12.66 20.58
N GLU A 385 14.58 -13.49 19.54
CA GLU A 385 13.62 -13.44 18.42
C GLU A 385 12.17 -13.33 18.93
N VAL A 386 11.42 -12.36 18.40
CA VAL A 386 10.04 -12.10 18.83
C VAL A 386 9.10 -13.10 18.15
N ASP A 387 8.52 -14.04 18.90
CA ASP A 387 7.47 -14.93 18.40
C ASP A 387 6.20 -14.13 18.06
N LEU A 388 6.05 -13.70 16.80
CA LEU A 388 4.91 -12.92 16.33
C LEU A 388 3.58 -13.69 16.34
N SER A 389 3.61 -15.03 16.42
CA SER A 389 2.39 -15.85 16.53
C SER A 389 1.65 -15.60 17.85
N VAL A 390 2.37 -15.11 18.87
CA VAL A 390 1.83 -14.59 20.15
C VAL A 390 0.74 -13.54 19.96
N TYR A 391 0.91 -12.69 18.94
CA TYR A 391 0.05 -11.55 18.62
C TYR A 391 -0.96 -11.85 17.51
N GLY A 392 -1.12 -13.12 17.11
CA GLY A 392 -2.05 -13.53 16.08
C GLY A 392 -1.63 -13.13 14.67
N LEU A 393 -0.31 -13.00 14.43
CA LEU A 393 0.28 -12.71 13.12
C LEU A 393 0.98 -13.92 12.51
N ASP A 394 0.84 -14.06 11.19
CA ASP A 394 1.81 -14.74 10.34
C ASP A 394 2.77 -13.71 9.72
N GLN A 395 3.96 -14.15 9.31
CA GLN A 395 5.02 -13.27 8.77
C GLN A 395 4.65 -12.50 7.49
N LYS A 396 3.57 -12.85 6.80
CA LYS A 396 3.11 -12.15 5.57
C LYS A 396 2.10 -11.04 5.87
N HIS A 397 1.68 -10.90 7.13
CA HIS A 397 0.70 -9.89 7.50
C HIS A 397 1.32 -8.49 7.45
N TRP A 398 0.66 -7.54 6.78
CA TRP A 398 1.14 -6.16 6.57
C TRP A 398 1.55 -5.42 7.85
N GLY A 399 0.99 -5.81 9.00
CA GLY A 399 1.28 -5.23 10.31
C GLY A 399 2.53 -5.76 11.02
N VAL A 400 3.25 -6.74 10.44
CA VAL A 400 4.38 -7.44 11.09
C VAL A 400 5.44 -6.48 11.61
N ALA A 401 6.04 -5.65 10.75
CA ALA A 401 7.11 -4.74 11.14
C ALA A 401 6.70 -3.83 12.31
N TYR A 402 5.50 -3.25 12.26
CA TYR A 402 5.02 -2.35 13.32
C TYR A 402 4.76 -3.07 14.65
N VAL A 403 4.24 -4.29 14.62
CA VAL A 403 4.00 -5.09 15.82
C VAL A 403 5.32 -5.60 16.42
N GLU A 404 6.28 -5.96 15.57
CA GLU A 404 7.62 -6.35 15.98
C GLU A 404 8.37 -5.18 16.63
N ALA A 405 8.39 -4.01 15.98
CA ALA A 405 9.05 -2.81 16.50
C ALA A 405 8.47 -2.39 17.87
N LEU A 406 7.14 -2.49 18.06
CA LEU A 406 6.53 -2.28 19.39
C LEU A 406 6.90 -3.36 20.42
N ALA A 407 7.16 -4.60 20.00
CA ALA A 407 7.57 -5.67 20.89
C ALA A 407 9.04 -5.52 21.31
N GLN A 408 9.92 -5.18 20.37
CA GLN A 408 11.34 -4.89 20.62
C GLN A 408 11.51 -3.66 21.53
N ALA A 409 10.63 -2.65 21.39
CA ALA A 409 10.60 -1.47 22.26
C ALA A 409 9.92 -1.67 23.64
N ASP A 410 9.56 -2.91 24.03
CA ASP A 410 8.79 -3.27 25.25
C ASP A 410 7.46 -2.49 25.40
N VAL A 411 6.89 -2.02 24.29
CA VAL A 411 5.57 -1.38 24.27
C VAL A 411 4.48 -2.45 24.42
N ILE A 412 4.66 -3.59 23.76
CA ILE A 412 3.84 -4.79 23.93
C ILE A 412 4.73 -5.97 24.35
N ALA A 413 4.31 -6.74 25.34
CA ALA A 413 5.07 -7.88 25.84
C ALA A 413 4.40 -9.21 25.45
N GLN A 414 5.20 -10.28 25.29
CA GLN A 414 4.65 -11.60 24.97
C GLN A 414 3.72 -12.16 26.08
N SER A 415 3.85 -11.67 27.32
CA SER A 415 2.94 -11.98 28.42
C SER A 415 1.57 -11.29 28.32
N ASP A 416 1.46 -10.26 27.48
CA ASP A 416 0.28 -9.39 27.36
C ASP A 416 -0.70 -9.88 26.26
N ARG A 417 -0.78 -11.20 26.03
CA ARG A 417 -1.68 -11.81 25.01
C ARG A 417 -3.14 -11.39 25.12
N ASP A 418 -3.61 -11.12 26.35
CA ASP A 418 -4.97 -10.67 26.65
C ASP A 418 -5.19 -9.15 26.41
N LEU A 419 -4.11 -8.39 26.19
CA LEU A 419 -4.16 -6.95 25.90
C LEU A 419 -4.00 -6.67 24.40
N PHE A 420 -3.19 -7.45 23.67
CA PHE A 420 -2.90 -7.17 22.27
C PHE A 420 -3.01 -8.42 21.38
N GLN A 421 -3.87 -8.32 20.37
CA GLN A 421 -3.94 -9.22 19.23
C GLN A 421 -4.06 -8.35 17.97
N ALA A 422 -3.19 -8.59 16.99
CA ALA A 422 -2.98 -7.65 15.89
C ALA A 422 -4.19 -7.54 14.94
N ASN A 423 -4.94 -8.64 14.78
CA ASN A 423 -6.12 -8.72 13.93
C ASN A 423 -7.44 -8.38 14.64
N GLU A 424 -7.41 -8.18 15.97
CA GLU A 424 -8.61 -7.92 16.77
C GLU A 424 -8.76 -6.45 17.11
N ALA A 425 -10.00 -6.01 17.32
CA ALA A 425 -10.33 -4.65 17.75
C ALA A 425 -9.83 -4.38 19.17
N LEU A 426 -9.02 -3.34 19.37
CA LEU A 426 -8.52 -3.00 20.71
C LEU A 426 -9.60 -2.36 21.58
N ASN A 427 -9.63 -2.76 22.86
CA ASN A 427 -10.37 -2.06 23.90
C ASN A 427 -9.60 -0.84 24.42
N ARG A 428 -10.34 0.13 24.97
CA ARG A 428 -9.79 1.41 25.46
C ARG A 428 -8.70 1.23 26.53
N ARG A 429 -8.78 0.17 27.36
CA ARG A 429 -7.74 -0.17 28.35
C ARG A 429 -6.41 -0.54 27.67
N ALA A 430 -6.44 -1.51 26.76
CA ALA A 430 -5.26 -1.98 26.05
C ALA A 430 -4.62 -0.85 25.24
N PHE A 431 -5.42 -0.16 24.44
CA PHE A 431 -5.00 0.98 23.64
C PHE A 431 -4.28 2.04 24.49
N THR A 432 -4.87 2.45 25.62
CA THR A 432 -4.27 3.47 26.50
C THR A 432 -2.93 3.03 27.09
N LYS A 433 -2.77 1.75 27.46
CA LYS A 433 -1.48 1.22 27.93
C LYS A 433 -0.41 1.31 26.83
N ILE A 434 -0.75 0.91 25.61
CA ILE A 434 0.15 0.94 24.45
C ILE A 434 0.60 2.37 24.14
N ILE A 435 -0.33 3.33 24.07
CA ILE A 435 0.02 4.73 23.80
C ILE A 435 0.93 5.30 24.90
N LEU A 436 0.58 5.12 26.18
CA LEU A 436 1.44 5.62 27.27
C LEU A 436 2.83 4.98 27.26
N LYS A 437 2.95 3.66 27.04
CA LYS A 437 4.24 2.98 26.91
C LYS A 437 5.05 3.49 25.70
N ALA A 438 4.45 3.56 24.51
CA ALA A 438 5.12 3.99 23.27
C ALA A 438 5.68 5.41 23.37
N PHE A 439 4.98 6.32 24.06
CA PHE A 439 5.48 7.67 24.30
C PHE A 439 6.43 7.80 25.51
N GLY A 440 6.81 6.69 26.16
CA GLY A 440 7.71 6.69 27.32
C GLY A 440 7.08 7.23 28.61
N ILE A 441 5.75 7.28 28.70
CA ILE A 441 5.01 7.84 29.83
C ILE A 441 4.77 6.77 30.90
N ALA A 442 5.62 6.74 31.91
CA ALA A 442 5.39 5.92 33.10
C ALA A 442 4.23 6.48 33.97
N PRO A 443 3.25 5.65 34.35
CA PRO A 443 2.29 6.00 35.40
C PRO A 443 2.93 5.85 36.79
N SER A 444 2.23 6.28 37.84
CA SER A 444 2.60 5.93 39.23
C SER A 444 2.42 4.43 39.50
N GLU A 445 3.12 3.88 40.51
CA GLU A 445 2.99 2.46 40.88
C GLU A 445 1.57 2.10 41.37
N SER A 446 0.87 3.05 42.00
CA SER A 446 -0.49 2.89 42.49
C SER A 446 -1.21 4.25 42.54
N VAL A 447 -2.54 4.22 42.74
CA VAL A 447 -3.36 5.41 42.95
C VAL A 447 -4.20 5.24 44.23
N THR A 448 -4.36 6.31 45.00
CA THR A 448 -5.23 6.30 46.19
C THR A 448 -6.71 6.36 45.84
N GLU A 449 -7.04 6.98 44.70
CA GLU A 449 -8.39 7.09 44.16
C GLU A 449 -8.31 7.11 42.62
N SER A 450 -9.01 6.18 41.97
CA SER A 450 -9.21 6.20 40.53
C SER A 450 -10.11 7.38 40.14
N PRO A 451 -9.76 8.18 39.11
CA PRO A 451 -10.60 9.29 38.69
C PRO A 451 -11.76 8.87 37.77
N PHE A 452 -12.04 7.56 37.67
CA PHE A 452 -13.14 6.97 36.91
C PHE A 452 -13.87 5.91 37.75
N ILE A 453 -15.19 5.99 37.79
CA ILE A 453 -16.01 5.18 38.73
C ILE A 453 -16.11 3.69 38.36
N ASP A 454 -15.73 3.34 37.14
CA ASP A 454 -15.75 1.98 36.56
C ASP A 454 -14.34 1.35 36.45
N VAL A 455 -13.34 1.99 37.05
CA VAL A 455 -11.98 1.45 37.21
C VAL A 455 -11.68 1.41 38.71
N SER A 456 -11.57 0.20 39.28
CA SER A 456 -11.27 0.01 40.71
C SER A 456 -9.88 0.54 41.07
N ASN A 457 -9.68 1.04 42.29
CA ASN A 457 -8.35 1.47 42.76
C ASN A 457 -7.33 0.32 42.78
N ASP A 458 -7.80 -0.91 43.01
CA ASP A 458 -6.98 -2.14 43.01
C ASP A 458 -6.73 -2.71 41.60
N ASP A 459 -7.25 -2.06 40.55
CA ASP A 459 -7.05 -2.49 39.16
C ASP A 459 -5.65 -2.04 38.67
N SER A 460 -4.88 -2.95 38.08
CA SER A 460 -3.56 -2.63 37.50
C SER A 460 -3.62 -1.63 36.34
N PHE A 461 -4.82 -1.32 35.82
CA PHE A 461 -5.05 -0.24 34.88
C PHE A 461 -5.29 1.14 35.53
N ALA A 462 -5.66 1.21 36.81
CA ALA A 462 -6.02 2.47 37.47
C ALA A 462 -4.93 3.55 37.40
N PRO A 463 -3.62 3.23 37.55
CA PRO A 463 -2.58 4.25 37.40
C PRO A 463 -2.40 4.75 35.96
N TYR A 464 -2.60 3.89 34.95
CA TYR A 464 -2.58 4.29 33.54
C TYR A 464 -3.76 5.20 33.21
N ALA A 465 -4.97 4.85 33.68
CA ALA A 465 -6.15 5.68 33.53
C ALA A 465 -5.97 7.05 34.21
N ALA A 466 -5.44 7.07 35.43
CA ALA A 466 -5.13 8.31 36.14
C ALA A 466 -4.11 9.17 35.37
N LYS A 467 -3.04 8.57 34.84
CA LYS A 467 -2.01 9.31 34.10
C LYS A 467 -2.54 9.87 32.77
N ALA A 468 -3.35 9.10 32.03
CA ALA A 468 -4.01 9.58 30.82
C ALA A 468 -4.94 10.77 31.08
N LYS A 469 -5.60 10.81 32.25
CA LYS A 469 -6.44 11.95 32.66
C LYS A 469 -5.64 13.15 33.16
N GLU A 470 -4.56 12.91 33.91
CA GLU A 470 -3.63 13.94 34.38
C GLU A 470 -3.06 14.74 33.20
N LEU A 471 -2.63 14.03 32.14
CA LEU A 471 -2.13 14.61 30.89
C LEU A 471 -3.24 15.11 29.94
N LYS A 472 -4.52 14.97 30.32
CA LYS A 472 -5.70 15.32 29.51
C LYS A 472 -5.84 14.60 28.16
N ILE A 473 -5.09 13.52 27.97
CA ILE A 473 -5.17 12.63 26.81
C ILE A 473 -6.54 11.91 26.79
N ILE A 474 -7.08 11.57 27.97
CA ILE A 474 -8.42 10.97 28.11
C ILE A 474 -9.16 11.60 29.30
N GLU A 475 -10.20 12.40 29.03
CA GLU A 475 -11.04 13.00 30.08
C GLU A 475 -12.07 12.04 30.68
N GLY A 476 -12.49 11.03 29.88
CA GLY A 476 -13.59 10.11 30.16
C GLY A 476 -14.94 10.60 29.63
N TYR A 477 -16.02 9.99 30.12
CA TYR A 477 -17.39 10.35 29.77
C TYR A 477 -18.03 11.25 30.87
N GLU A 478 -19.12 11.94 30.53
CA GLU A 478 -19.85 12.85 31.45
C GLU A 478 -20.35 12.15 32.73
N ASP A 479 -20.64 10.85 32.64
CA ASP A 479 -21.02 9.97 33.75
C ASP A 479 -19.85 9.58 34.68
N LYS A 480 -18.65 10.11 34.43
CA LYS A 480 -17.37 9.81 35.10
C LYS A 480 -16.83 8.39 34.85
N THR A 481 -17.28 7.71 33.80
CA THR A 481 -16.72 6.41 33.38
C THR A 481 -15.55 6.56 32.41
N PHE A 482 -14.73 5.51 32.30
CA PHE A 482 -13.66 5.34 31.31
C PHE A 482 -14.07 4.37 30.19
N ARG A 483 -14.90 3.38 30.53
CA ARG A 483 -15.37 2.23 29.73
C ARG A 483 -14.23 1.35 29.22
N PRO A 484 -13.45 0.71 30.13
CA PRO A 484 -12.18 0.07 29.79
C PRO A 484 -12.30 -1.11 28.81
N THR A 485 -13.44 -1.79 28.78
CA THR A 485 -13.71 -2.94 27.89
C THR A 485 -14.36 -2.56 26.56
N GLN A 486 -14.79 -1.30 26.38
CA GLN A 486 -15.34 -0.82 25.11
C GLN A 486 -14.21 -0.74 24.08
N THR A 487 -14.48 -1.14 22.83
CA THR A 487 -13.57 -0.93 21.70
C THR A 487 -13.43 0.55 21.36
N ILE A 488 -12.32 0.92 20.73
CA ILE A 488 -12.01 2.30 20.35
C ILE A 488 -12.10 2.50 18.82
N THR A 489 -12.76 3.58 18.39
CA THR A 489 -12.89 3.91 16.97
C THR A 489 -11.63 4.56 16.40
N ARG A 490 -11.44 4.48 15.08
CA ARG A 490 -10.26 5.03 14.39
C ARG A 490 -10.05 6.53 14.59
N VAL A 491 -11.13 7.33 14.63
CA VAL A 491 -11.03 8.78 14.94
C VAL A 491 -10.65 9.05 16.39
N GLU A 492 -11.14 8.26 17.35
CA GLU A 492 -10.76 8.38 18.76
C GLU A 492 -9.29 7.97 18.97
N ALA A 493 -8.85 6.93 18.27
CA ALA A 493 -7.47 6.45 18.30
C ALA A 493 -6.50 7.50 17.77
N LEU A 494 -6.75 8.05 16.58
CA LEU A 494 -5.93 9.13 16.01
C LEU A 494 -5.88 10.36 16.91
N LYS A 495 -7.03 10.81 17.43
CA LYS A 495 -7.08 11.93 18.36
C LYS A 495 -6.14 11.70 19.55
N ILE A 496 -6.25 10.55 20.21
CA ILE A 496 -5.45 10.24 21.40
C ILE A 496 -3.95 10.17 21.07
N ILE A 497 -3.57 9.54 19.96
CA ILE A 497 -2.17 9.42 19.53
C ILE A 497 -1.57 10.81 19.28
N LEU A 498 -2.25 11.63 18.47
CA LEU A 498 -1.74 12.95 18.05
C LEU A 498 -1.78 13.97 19.20
N GLU A 499 -2.83 13.99 20.03
CA GLU A 499 -2.87 14.86 21.22
C GLU A 499 -1.83 14.45 22.26
N THR A 500 -1.48 13.16 22.38
CA THR A 500 -0.36 12.73 23.23
C THR A 500 0.96 13.30 22.70
N ALA A 501 1.22 13.15 21.41
CA ALA A 501 2.43 13.68 20.78
C ALA A 501 2.54 15.21 20.89
N GLN A 502 1.43 15.94 20.65
CA GLN A 502 1.39 17.39 20.80
C GLN A 502 1.55 17.84 22.27
N THR A 503 0.94 17.14 23.23
CA THR A 503 1.10 17.42 24.67
C THR A 503 2.56 17.24 25.13
N LEU A 504 3.31 16.36 24.48
CA LEU A 504 4.75 16.17 24.70
C LEU A 504 5.63 17.10 23.85
N GLY A 505 5.05 17.97 23.01
CA GLY A 505 5.79 18.86 22.11
C GLY A 505 6.55 18.14 20.99
N LYS A 506 6.15 16.92 20.63
CA LYS A 506 6.77 16.13 19.54
C LYS A 506 6.27 16.55 18.15
N LEU A 507 5.05 17.08 18.05
CA LEU A 507 4.44 17.57 16.82
C LEU A 507 3.49 18.73 17.09
N GLU A 508 3.05 19.41 16.03
CA GLU A 508 1.95 20.38 16.09
C GLU A 508 0.84 19.95 15.12
N ILE A 509 -0.39 19.85 15.60
CA ILE A 509 -1.52 19.39 14.78
C ILE A 509 -1.99 20.54 13.89
N SER A 510 -1.47 20.61 12.67
CA SER A 510 -1.95 21.49 11.61
C SER A 510 -3.17 20.90 10.91
N GLY A 511 -4.21 21.72 10.69
CA GLY A 511 -5.28 21.38 9.77
C GLY A 511 -4.80 21.34 8.30
N GLY A 512 -5.52 20.62 7.45
CA GLY A 512 -5.24 20.46 6.02
C GLY A 512 -6.48 19.97 5.29
N ASN A 513 -6.33 19.59 4.02
CA ASN A 513 -7.38 18.84 3.34
C ASN A 513 -7.52 17.43 3.93
N MET A 514 -8.71 16.86 3.81
CA MET A 514 -8.98 15.46 4.10
C MET A 514 -9.67 14.87 2.90
N ASP A 515 -8.99 13.97 2.19
CA ASP A 515 -9.41 13.52 0.87
C ASP A 515 -10.14 12.16 0.90
N PHE A 516 -10.64 11.75 2.08
CA PHE A 516 -11.38 10.50 2.29
C PHE A 516 -12.90 10.69 2.09
N PRO A 517 -13.56 10.01 1.12
CA PRO A 517 -14.96 10.27 0.76
C PRO A 517 -16.00 10.01 1.85
N ASP A 518 -15.70 9.17 2.84
CA ASP A 518 -16.59 8.81 3.95
C ASP A 518 -16.38 9.67 5.21
N THR A 519 -15.63 10.76 5.08
CA THR A 519 -15.40 11.75 6.14
C THR A 519 -16.16 13.03 5.86
N THR A 520 -16.50 13.79 6.90
CA THR A 520 -17.25 15.05 6.74
C THR A 520 -16.37 16.24 7.16
N PRO A 521 -16.10 17.21 6.26
CA PRO A 521 -15.41 18.45 6.62
C PRO A 521 -16.08 19.17 7.80
N ALA A 522 -15.30 19.90 8.59
CA ALA A 522 -15.69 20.47 9.88
C ALA A 522 -16.17 19.47 10.95
N SER A 523 -15.91 18.16 10.79
CA SER A 523 -16.05 17.19 11.89
C SER A 523 -15.05 17.46 13.01
N TRP A 524 -15.39 17.07 14.25
CA TRP A 524 -14.49 17.22 15.39
C TRP A 524 -13.13 16.53 15.20
N TYR A 525 -13.06 15.52 14.32
CA TYR A 525 -11.85 14.77 14.02
C TYR A 525 -11.05 15.29 12.82
N GLU A 526 -11.47 16.41 12.21
CA GLU A 526 -10.95 16.88 10.92
C GLU A 526 -9.43 17.08 10.91
N SER A 527 -8.92 17.85 11.88
CA SER A 527 -7.49 18.14 11.99
C SER A 527 -6.64 16.89 12.24
N TYR A 528 -7.16 15.89 12.97
CA TYR A 528 -6.42 14.66 13.26
C TYR A 528 -6.27 13.79 12.02
N VAL A 529 -7.34 13.62 11.22
CA VAL A 529 -7.29 12.80 10.01
C VAL A 529 -6.50 13.49 8.90
N ALA A 530 -6.66 14.81 8.72
CA ALA A 530 -5.85 15.59 7.78
C ALA A 530 -4.35 15.53 8.12
N TYR A 531 -3.99 15.70 9.39
CA TYR A 531 -2.60 15.53 9.84
C TYR A 531 -2.09 14.10 9.59
N ALA A 532 -2.89 13.09 9.96
CA ALA A 532 -2.50 11.69 9.82
C ALA A 532 -2.33 11.26 8.36
N GLN A 533 -3.14 11.80 7.45
CA GLN A 533 -3.01 11.59 6.00
C GLN A 533 -1.73 12.25 5.46
N ALA A 534 -1.51 13.53 5.79
CA ALA A 534 -0.34 14.29 5.32
C ALA A 534 1.01 13.75 5.81
N ASN A 535 1.02 12.98 6.91
CA ASN A 535 2.23 12.40 7.51
C ASN A 535 2.27 10.86 7.41
N ALA A 536 1.49 10.25 6.50
CA ALA A 536 1.43 8.80 6.25
C ALA A 536 1.07 7.89 7.46
N VAL A 537 0.67 8.47 8.59
CA VAL A 537 0.15 7.76 9.78
C VAL A 537 -1.06 6.91 9.42
N VAL A 538 -1.90 7.41 8.50
CA VAL A 538 -3.00 6.66 7.89
C VAL A 538 -3.02 6.86 6.37
N SER A 539 -3.15 5.75 5.63
CA SER A 539 -3.24 5.74 4.17
C SER A 539 -4.69 5.65 3.66
N GLY A 540 -5.66 5.53 4.57
CA GLY A 540 -6.99 4.99 4.27
C GLY A 540 -6.98 3.46 4.23
N TYR A 541 -8.06 2.89 3.71
CA TYR A 541 -8.17 1.49 3.29
C TYR A 541 -8.07 1.39 1.77
N ALA A 542 -7.92 0.17 1.24
CA ALA A 542 -7.81 -0.08 -0.20
C ALA A 542 -9.03 0.37 -1.04
N ASP A 543 -10.18 0.65 -0.43
CA ASP A 543 -11.36 1.26 -1.07
C ASP A 543 -11.37 2.80 -1.01
N GLY A 544 -10.23 3.42 -0.65
CA GLY A 544 -10.09 4.88 -0.52
C GLY A 544 -10.83 5.48 0.68
N LEU A 545 -11.44 4.67 1.55
CA LEU A 545 -12.20 5.13 2.72
C LEU A 545 -11.33 5.22 3.98
N PHE A 546 -11.67 6.11 4.89
CA PHE A 546 -11.04 6.21 6.21
C PHE A 546 -11.71 5.30 7.27
N ARG A 547 -13.03 5.13 7.14
CA ARG A 547 -13.99 4.48 8.04
C ARG A 547 -13.89 5.03 9.47
N PRO A 548 -14.28 6.30 9.70
CA PRO A 548 -14.04 6.99 10.96
C PRO A 548 -14.64 6.28 12.18
N GLY A 549 -15.82 5.66 12.02
CA GLY A 549 -16.52 4.93 13.08
C GLY A 549 -16.12 3.46 13.25
N ASN A 550 -15.23 2.90 12.42
CA ASN A 550 -14.76 1.53 12.60
C ASN A 550 -13.86 1.44 13.83
N ASN A 551 -13.90 0.30 14.52
CA ASN A 551 -12.95 -0.01 15.59
C ASN A 551 -11.55 -0.23 15.00
N VAL A 552 -10.51 0.30 15.66
CA VAL A 552 -9.11 0.11 15.25
C VAL A 552 -8.60 -1.25 15.71
N THR A 553 -7.82 -1.94 14.88
CA THR A 553 -7.19 -3.21 15.26
C THR A 553 -5.86 -3.00 15.99
N GLY A 554 -5.27 -4.08 16.52
CA GLY A 554 -3.92 -4.05 17.08
C GLY A 554 -2.87 -3.62 16.04
N ALA A 555 -2.86 -4.19 14.84
CA ALA A 555 -1.93 -3.85 13.77
C ALA A 555 -2.09 -2.40 13.29
N GLU A 556 -3.33 -1.92 13.17
CA GLU A 556 -3.61 -0.52 12.83
C GLU A 556 -3.12 0.44 13.92
N THR A 557 -3.32 0.09 15.19
CA THR A 557 -2.77 0.85 16.32
C THR A 557 -1.25 0.86 16.30
N ALA A 558 -0.62 -0.28 16.02
CA ALA A 558 0.83 -0.42 15.94
C ALA A 558 1.41 0.51 14.87
N LYS A 559 0.88 0.46 13.63
CA LYS A 559 1.28 1.38 12.54
C LYS A 559 1.10 2.84 12.92
N MET A 560 -0.07 3.22 13.45
CA MET A 560 -0.35 4.62 13.78
C MET A 560 0.60 5.16 14.86
N VAL A 561 0.89 4.37 15.90
CA VAL A 561 1.74 4.84 17.01
C VAL A 561 3.23 4.74 16.68
N SER A 562 3.69 3.72 15.93
CA SER A 562 5.09 3.60 15.56
C SER A 562 5.54 4.76 14.67
N ILE A 563 4.75 5.13 13.66
CA ILE A 563 5.01 6.27 12.76
C ILE A 563 5.03 7.59 13.54
N VAL A 564 4.08 7.81 14.47
CA VAL A 564 4.01 9.09 15.23
C VAL A 564 5.10 9.21 16.29
N VAL A 565 5.58 8.08 16.85
CA VAL A 565 6.66 8.09 17.84
C VAL A 565 8.04 8.09 17.20
N GLY A 566 8.20 7.51 16.00
CA GLY A 566 9.48 7.20 15.38
C GLY A 566 10.07 5.90 15.94
N ILE A 567 9.27 4.84 16.02
CA ILE A 567 9.73 3.48 16.34
C ILE A 567 9.85 2.74 15.01
N GLU A 568 11.09 2.38 14.65
CA GLU A 568 11.48 1.66 13.43
C GLU A 568 11.57 0.16 13.69
#